data_AF-A0A811RD86-F1
#
_entry.id   AF-A0A811RD86-F1
#
_cell.length_a   1.000
_cell.length_b   1.000
_cell.length_c   1.000
_cell.angle_alpha   90.00
_cell.angle_beta   90.00
_cell.angle_gamma   90.00
#
_symmetry.space_group_name_H-M   'P 1'
#
loop_
_entity.id
_entity.type
_entity.pdbx_description
1 polymer ?
#
loop_
_entity_poly.entity_id
_entity_poly.type
_entity_poly.pdbx_seq_one_letter_code
_entity_poly.pdbx_strand_id
1 'polypeptide(L)'
;MDQMWKHKISLICLGLLMNLYGKDLALPNGSNIPRTFVEAQKTIAKLGLRYEKIHVCPNNCQLYRKDKKYDDFCSKCAASRWKNKPDKTSLTKKERRKATPNKVLCYFPIKPRLKRLFMNKETTKLTRWHDEEHTKDGALCHPADSEVWKIIDSQHPHIASDSRNMRFGIATDGFNPYGKCNSTHSCWPVVLVPYNLPPWLCMKASSLMHIVSDYPGTGILAQYNVMG
;
A
#
# COMPACT_ATOMS: atom_id res chain seq x y z
N MET A 1 12.79 -4.32 -1.57
CA MET A 1 13.16 -2.92 -1.26
C MET A 1 13.77 -2.78 0.12
N ASP A 2 13.22 -3.44 1.15
CA ASP A 2 13.78 -3.40 2.51
C ASP A 2 15.14 -4.12 2.64
N GLN A 3 15.32 -5.22 1.90
CA GLN A 3 16.60 -5.92 1.72
C GLN A 3 17.70 -5.06 1.06
N MET A 4 17.32 -4.04 0.28
CA MET A 4 18.27 -3.19 -0.47
C MET A 4 19.03 -2.24 0.46
N TRP A 5 18.39 -1.81 1.56
CA TRP A 5 19.00 -0.97 2.59
C TRP A 5 19.89 -1.77 3.56
N LYS A 6 19.58 -3.05 3.80
CA LYS A 6 20.40 -3.94 4.65
C LYS A 6 21.84 -4.12 4.12
N HIS A 7 22.04 -4.05 2.81
CA HIS A 7 23.34 -4.33 2.18
C HIS A 7 24.07 -3.10 1.61
N LYS A 8 23.57 -1.85 1.82
CA LYS A 8 24.16 -0.62 1.27
C LYS A 8 24.58 -0.74 -0.21
N ILE A 9 23.80 -1.43 -1.03
CA ILE A 9 24.09 -1.55 -2.45
C ILE A 9 23.96 -0.15 -3.06
N SER A 10 25.08 0.39 -3.54
CA SER A 10 25.08 1.72 -4.16
C SER A 10 24.20 1.72 -5.42
N LEU A 11 23.64 2.87 -5.78
CA LEU A 11 22.88 3.02 -7.02
C LEU A 11 23.70 2.63 -8.26
N ILE A 12 25.03 2.78 -8.16
CA ILE A 12 26.01 2.38 -9.18
C ILE A 12 26.06 0.84 -9.27
N CYS A 13 26.20 0.14 -8.15
CA CYS A 13 26.21 -1.33 -8.12
C CYS A 13 24.91 -1.91 -8.67
N LEU A 14 23.76 -1.32 -8.36
CA LEU A 14 22.47 -1.77 -8.90
C LEU A 14 22.38 -1.53 -10.43
N GLY A 15 22.89 -0.39 -10.92
CA GLY A 15 22.96 -0.11 -12.36
C GLY A 15 23.89 -1.08 -13.11
N LEU A 16 25.03 -1.45 -12.50
CA LEU A 16 25.95 -2.44 -13.06
C LEU A 16 25.32 -3.84 -13.11
N LEU A 17 24.64 -4.26 -12.05
CA LEU A 17 23.88 -5.52 -12.04
C LEU A 17 22.82 -5.53 -13.14
N MET A 18 22.01 -4.48 -13.28
CA MET A 18 20.98 -4.41 -14.32
C MET A 18 21.56 -4.46 -15.73
N ASN A 19 22.73 -3.85 -15.96
CA ASN A 19 23.45 -3.96 -17.24
C ASN A 19 23.97 -5.37 -17.51
N LEU A 20 24.55 -6.04 -16.50
CA LEU A 20 25.01 -7.43 -16.60
C LEU A 20 23.83 -8.37 -16.94
N TYR A 21 22.70 -8.23 -16.24
CA TYR A 21 21.50 -9.03 -16.52
C TYR A 21 20.87 -8.73 -17.88
N GLY A 22 20.94 -7.47 -18.35
CA GLY A 22 20.37 -7.05 -19.63
C GLY A 22 21.22 -7.40 -20.86
N LYS A 23 22.54 -7.52 -20.71
CA LYS A 23 23.47 -7.85 -21.81
C LYS A 23 23.94 -9.30 -21.81
N ASP A 24 24.28 -9.86 -20.65
CA ASP A 24 25.10 -11.07 -20.57
C ASP A 24 24.30 -12.34 -20.22
N LEU A 25 23.12 -12.21 -19.61
CA LEU A 25 22.32 -13.36 -19.17
C LEU A 25 21.19 -13.80 -20.15
N ALA A 26 21.18 -13.26 -21.38
CA ALA A 26 20.29 -13.65 -22.49
C ALA A 26 18.81 -13.89 -22.09
N LEU A 27 18.26 -13.05 -21.22
CA LEU A 27 16.82 -13.08 -20.93
C LEU A 27 16.06 -12.80 -22.25
N PRO A 28 15.03 -13.58 -22.60
CA PRO A 28 14.20 -13.26 -23.75
C PRO A 28 13.64 -11.84 -23.57
N ASN A 29 13.89 -10.96 -24.54
CA ASN A 29 13.59 -9.53 -24.50
C ASN A 29 14.47 -8.67 -23.55
N GLY A 30 15.75 -9.02 -23.36
CA GLY A 30 16.72 -8.25 -22.56
C GLY A 30 16.84 -6.76 -22.94
N SER A 31 16.47 -6.38 -24.17
CA SER A 31 16.37 -4.99 -24.62
C SER A 31 15.33 -4.15 -23.87
N ASN A 32 14.32 -4.79 -23.25
CA ASN A 32 13.27 -4.12 -22.48
C ASN A 32 13.62 -3.98 -20.98
N ILE A 33 14.79 -4.45 -20.56
CA ILE A 33 15.26 -4.33 -19.18
C ILE A 33 15.91 -2.95 -18.99
N PRO A 34 15.52 -2.17 -17.97
CA PRO A 34 16.14 -0.88 -17.68
C PRO A 34 17.63 -1.04 -17.39
N ARG A 35 18.47 -0.20 -18.00
CA ARG A 35 19.94 -0.28 -17.88
C ARG A 35 20.48 0.55 -16.73
N THR A 36 19.65 1.45 -16.22
CA THR A 36 19.99 2.32 -15.10
C THR A 36 18.90 2.30 -14.04
N PHE A 37 19.27 2.64 -12.82
CA PHE A 37 18.31 2.80 -11.73
C PHE A 37 17.23 3.84 -12.05
N VAL A 38 17.58 4.92 -12.75
CA VAL A 38 16.64 5.97 -13.13
C VAL A 38 15.61 5.44 -14.12
N GLU A 39 16.05 4.67 -15.12
CA GLU A 39 15.12 4.00 -16.05
C GLU A 39 14.25 2.97 -15.31
N ALA A 40 14.82 2.20 -14.39
CA ALA A 40 14.07 1.26 -13.57
C ALA A 40 12.98 1.97 -12.75
N GLN A 41 13.31 3.10 -12.13
CA GLN A 41 12.34 3.94 -11.40
C GLN A 41 11.25 4.48 -12.33
N LYS A 42 11.60 4.92 -13.55
CA LYS A 42 10.62 5.38 -14.55
C LYS A 42 9.67 4.23 -14.95
N THR A 43 10.20 3.03 -15.15
CA THR A 43 9.40 1.84 -15.48
C THR A 43 8.48 1.45 -14.31
N ILE A 44 8.99 1.39 -13.08
CA ILE A 44 8.19 1.15 -11.86
C ILE A 44 7.08 2.19 -11.71
N ALA A 45 7.37 3.46 -12.02
CA ALA A 45 6.37 4.53 -11.99
C ALA A 45 5.27 4.31 -13.04
N LYS A 46 5.62 3.93 -14.28
CA LYS A 46 4.66 3.58 -15.33
C LYS A 46 3.79 2.38 -14.94
N LEU A 47 4.34 1.41 -14.21
CA LEU A 47 3.62 0.24 -13.71
C LEU A 47 2.72 0.52 -12.49
N GLY A 48 2.63 1.79 -12.04
CA GLY A 48 1.79 2.18 -10.91
C GLY A 48 2.30 1.65 -9.56
N LEU A 49 3.57 1.28 -9.47
CA LEU A 49 4.20 0.73 -8.26
C LEU A 49 4.91 1.80 -7.41
N ARG A 50 4.81 3.07 -7.81
CA ARG A 50 5.34 4.20 -7.04
C ARG A 50 4.47 4.46 -5.81
N TYR A 51 5.11 4.74 -4.67
CA TYR A 51 4.42 5.23 -3.48
C TYR A 51 4.32 6.77 -3.49
N GLU A 52 3.25 7.27 -2.89
CA GLU A 52 3.00 8.67 -2.57
C GLU A 52 3.38 8.91 -1.11
N LYS A 53 4.03 10.05 -0.83
CA LYS A 53 4.26 10.52 0.54
C LYS A 53 3.13 11.46 0.93
N ILE A 54 2.36 11.08 1.95
CA ILE A 54 1.26 11.90 2.48
C ILE A 54 1.68 12.38 3.86
N HIS A 55 1.59 13.69 4.12
CA HIS A 55 1.93 14.19 5.46
C HIS A 55 0.78 13.85 6.41
N VAL A 56 1.11 13.56 7.66
CA VAL A 56 0.15 13.18 8.71
C VAL A 56 0.29 14.15 9.86
N CYS A 57 -0.81 14.44 10.54
CA CYS A 57 -0.77 15.13 11.82
C CYS A 57 0.10 14.35 12.82
N PRO A 58 0.94 15.02 13.62
CA PRO A 58 1.72 14.34 14.66
C PRO A 58 0.83 13.52 15.63
N ASN A 59 -0.39 14.00 15.90
CA ASN A 59 -1.37 13.33 16.77
C ASN A 59 -2.34 12.40 16.00
N ASN A 60 -2.03 12.02 14.75
CA ASN A 60 -2.84 11.11 13.93
C ASN A 60 -4.28 11.55 13.60
N CYS A 61 -4.63 12.82 13.86
CA CYS A 61 -6.00 13.31 13.72
C CYS A 61 -6.45 13.53 12.25
N GLN A 62 -5.50 13.78 11.35
CA GLN A 62 -5.77 14.06 9.93
C GLN A 62 -4.61 13.68 9.00
N LEU A 63 -4.95 13.46 7.73
CA LEU A 63 -4.03 13.37 6.60
C LEU A 63 -4.06 14.67 5.80
N TYR A 64 -2.89 15.20 5.43
CA TYR A 64 -2.77 16.39 4.58
C TYR A 64 -2.87 15.99 3.11
N ARG A 65 -4.08 15.65 2.66
CA ARG A 65 -4.40 15.24 1.29
C ARG A 65 -5.68 15.95 0.81
N LYS A 66 -5.91 15.98 -0.51
CA LYS A 66 -7.10 16.57 -1.14
C LYS A 66 -7.31 18.03 -0.68
N ASP A 67 -8.44 18.33 -0.07
CA ASP A 67 -8.83 19.63 0.48
C ASP A 67 -7.87 20.11 1.57
N LYS A 68 -7.31 19.21 2.37
CA LYS A 68 -6.35 19.51 3.45
C LYS A 68 -4.89 19.55 3.00
N LYS A 69 -4.62 19.50 1.69
CA LYS A 69 -3.25 19.39 1.14
C LYS A 69 -2.38 20.61 1.49
N TYR A 70 -2.99 21.79 1.53
CA TYR A 70 -2.28 23.06 1.74
C TYR A 70 -2.35 23.54 3.19
N ASP A 71 -3.01 22.81 4.07
CA ASP A 71 -3.08 23.13 5.48
C ASP A 71 -1.70 23.00 6.12
N ASP A 72 -1.38 23.99 6.94
CA ASP A 72 -0.16 24.02 7.75
C ASP A 72 -0.39 23.47 9.16
N PHE A 73 -1.66 23.38 9.59
CA PHE A 73 -2.07 22.94 10.92
C PHE A 73 -3.22 21.94 10.86
N CYS A 74 -3.33 21.14 11.91
CA CYS A 74 -4.43 20.21 12.02
C CYS A 74 -5.75 20.92 12.31
N SER A 75 -6.76 20.67 11.47
CA SER A 75 -8.12 21.18 11.68
C SER A 75 -8.78 20.70 12.97
N LYS A 76 -8.32 19.57 13.55
CA LYS A 76 -8.86 18.99 14.79
C LYS A 76 -8.11 19.41 16.05
N CYS A 77 -6.78 19.30 16.05
CA CYS A 77 -5.96 19.53 17.25
C CYS A 77 -5.06 20.77 17.16
N ALA A 78 -5.14 21.55 16.07
CA ALA A 78 -4.29 22.71 15.78
C ALA A 78 -2.78 22.46 15.71
N ALA A 79 -2.32 21.21 15.89
CA ALA A 79 -0.91 20.85 15.84
C ALA A 79 -0.31 21.12 14.47
N SER A 80 0.92 21.63 14.46
CA SER A 80 1.69 21.94 13.26
C SER A 80 1.96 20.69 12.42
N ARG A 81 1.79 20.83 11.11
CA ARG A 81 2.26 19.86 10.11
C ARG A 81 3.78 19.73 10.11
N TRP A 82 4.49 20.78 10.50
CA TRP A 82 5.91 20.98 10.28
C TRP A 82 6.74 20.88 11.58
N LYS A 83 7.92 20.26 11.50
CA LYS A 83 8.88 20.19 12.61
C LYS A 83 9.37 21.59 12.99
N ASN A 84 9.58 21.82 14.28
CA ASN A 84 10.15 23.05 14.85
C ASN A 84 9.37 24.32 14.47
N LYS A 85 8.08 24.20 14.20
CA LYS A 85 7.18 25.34 13.95
C LYS A 85 6.12 25.37 15.05
N PRO A 86 5.90 26.53 15.71
CA PRO A 86 4.91 26.63 16.77
C PRO A 86 3.51 26.43 16.20
N ASP A 87 2.65 25.80 16.99
CA ASP A 87 1.24 25.62 16.66
C ASP A 87 0.54 26.97 16.49
N LYS A 88 -0.50 27.00 15.64
CA LYS A 88 -1.33 28.20 15.38
C LYS A 88 -0.56 29.44 14.88
N THR A 89 0.55 29.24 14.17
CA THR A 89 1.31 30.35 13.56
C THR A 89 0.96 30.54 12.09
N SER A 90 1.26 31.70 11.51
CA SER A 90 1.18 31.88 10.06
C SER A 90 2.55 31.67 9.44
N LEU A 91 2.67 30.73 8.50
CA LEU A 91 3.94 30.46 7.83
C LEU A 91 4.05 31.21 6.52
N THR A 92 5.18 31.90 6.34
CA THR A 92 5.52 32.50 5.05
C THR A 92 5.75 31.44 3.99
N LYS A 93 5.65 31.82 2.71
CA LYS A 93 5.95 30.92 1.58
C LYS A 93 7.39 30.38 1.62
N LYS A 94 8.34 31.19 2.12
CA LYS A 94 9.76 30.80 2.26
C LYS A 94 9.93 29.74 3.34
N GLU A 95 9.24 29.87 4.47
CA GLU A 95 9.28 28.88 5.54
C GLU A 95 8.67 27.56 5.12
N ARG A 96 7.51 27.58 4.45
CA ARG A 96 6.86 26.36 3.93
C ARG A 96 7.75 25.55 3.00
N ARG A 97 8.54 26.21 2.15
CA ARG A 97 9.46 25.54 1.21
C ARG A 97 10.61 24.81 1.90
N LYS A 98 11.05 25.30 3.07
CA LYS A 98 12.14 24.71 3.85
C LYS A 98 11.64 23.78 4.97
N ALA A 99 10.33 23.77 5.22
CA ALA A 99 9.74 23.03 6.31
C ALA A 99 9.77 21.53 6.05
N THR A 100 10.11 20.78 7.10
CA THR A 100 10.08 19.31 7.08
C THR A 100 8.84 18.84 7.82
N PRO A 101 8.01 17.93 7.27
CA PRO A 101 6.83 17.44 7.96
C PRO A 101 7.17 16.68 9.24
N ASN A 102 6.30 16.76 10.24
CA ASN A 102 6.38 15.98 11.47
C ASN A 102 6.28 14.48 11.18
N LYS A 103 5.26 14.08 10.41
CA LYS A 103 4.96 12.68 10.12
C LYS A 103 4.59 12.47 8.65
N VAL A 104 5.01 11.35 8.09
CA VAL A 104 4.78 10.99 6.68
C VAL A 104 4.31 9.54 6.56
N LEU A 105 3.20 9.34 5.85
CA LEU A 105 2.64 8.06 5.44
C LEU A 105 3.11 7.73 4.02
N CYS A 106 3.62 6.52 3.81
CA CYS A 106 3.98 5.97 2.51
C CYS A 106 2.78 5.22 1.91
N TYR A 107 1.93 5.95 1.19
CA TYR A 107 0.74 5.40 0.57
C TYR A 107 1.05 4.83 -0.80
N PHE A 108 0.73 3.56 -1.03
CA PHE A 108 0.79 3.02 -2.39
C PHE A 108 -0.61 3.06 -3.02
N PRO A 109 -0.78 3.73 -4.17
CA PRO A 109 -2.08 3.87 -4.81
C PRO A 109 -2.73 2.53 -5.16
N ILE A 110 -3.94 2.31 -4.65
CA ILE A 110 -4.73 1.09 -4.93
C ILE A 110 -5.30 1.14 -6.36
N LYS A 111 -5.83 2.28 -6.79
CA LYS A 111 -6.51 2.43 -8.10
C LYS A 111 -5.64 2.00 -9.30
N PRO A 112 -4.36 2.39 -9.42
CA PRO A 112 -3.49 1.90 -10.50
C PRO A 112 -3.26 0.38 -10.46
N ARG A 113 -3.15 -0.21 -9.26
CA ARG A 113 -2.99 -1.66 -9.10
C ARG A 113 -4.24 -2.41 -9.54
N LEU A 114 -5.43 -1.92 -9.16
CA LEU A 114 -6.70 -2.45 -9.64
C LEU A 114 -6.80 -2.39 -11.15
N LYS A 115 -6.53 -1.23 -11.77
CA LYS A 115 -6.52 -1.11 -13.23
C LYS A 115 -5.63 -2.16 -13.88
N ARG A 116 -4.44 -2.42 -13.31
CA ARG A 116 -3.51 -3.43 -13.83
C ARG A 116 -4.06 -4.85 -13.71
N LEU A 117 -4.73 -5.19 -12.60
CA LEU A 117 -5.39 -6.50 -12.46
C LEU A 117 -6.39 -6.75 -13.60
N PHE A 118 -7.16 -5.72 -13.97
CA PHE A 118 -8.17 -5.81 -15.03
C PHE A 118 -7.65 -5.62 -16.46
N MET A 119 -6.39 -5.19 -16.64
CA MET A 119 -5.78 -5.00 -17.97
C MET A 119 -5.36 -6.32 -18.61
N ASN A 120 -5.11 -7.37 -17.82
CA ASN A 120 -4.69 -8.68 -18.32
C ASN A 120 -5.86 -9.65 -18.28
N LYS A 121 -6.22 -10.23 -19.44
CA LYS A 121 -7.32 -11.20 -19.57
C LYS A 121 -7.22 -12.37 -18.58
N GLU A 122 -6.02 -12.92 -18.39
CA GLU A 122 -5.82 -14.05 -17.47
C GLU A 122 -5.97 -13.62 -16.01
N THR A 123 -5.47 -12.43 -15.65
CA THR A 123 -5.65 -11.91 -14.29
C THR A 123 -7.11 -11.56 -14.00
N THR A 124 -7.84 -11.02 -14.98
CA THR A 124 -9.27 -10.71 -14.86
C THR A 124 -10.14 -11.95 -14.64
N LYS A 125 -9.82 -13.09 -15.27
CA LYS A 125 -10.50 -14.36 -14.97
C LYS A 125 -10.31 -14.75 -13.50
N LEU A 126 -9.07 -14.66 -13.02
CA LEU A 126 -8.75 -14.97 -11.62
C LEU A 126 -9.48 -14.07 -10.62
N THR A 127 -9.80 -12.82 -10.95
CA THR A 127 -10.60 -11.95 -10.06
C THR A 127 -12.08 -12.30 -10.02
N ARG A 128 -12.58 -13.18 -10.89
CA ARG A 128 -13.97 -13.64 -10.89
C ARG A 128 -14.10 -15.12 -10.48
N TRP A 129 -12.97 -15.78 -10.23
CA TRP A 129 -12.88 -17.19 -9.84
C TRP A 129 -13.83 -17.57 -8.70
N HIS A 130 -13.92 -16.72 -7.66
CA HIS A 130 -14.76 -16.96 -6.49
C HIS A 130 -16.26 -17.17 -6.80
N ASP A 131 -16.73 -16.70 -7.96
CA ASP A 131 -18.13 -16.79 -8.38
C ASP A 131 -18.32 -17.80 -9.53
N GLU A 132 -17.41 -17.80 -10.51
CA GLU A 132 -17.54 -18.62 -11.72
C GLU A 132 -16.98 -20.04 -11.60
N GLU A 133 -15.84 -20.21 -10.93
CA GLU A 133 -15.09 -21.47 -10.90
C GLU A 133 -15.09 -22.13 -9.51
N HIS A 134 -15.51 -21.40 -8.48
CA HIS A 134 -15.56 -21.91 -7.12
C HIS A 134 -16.68 -22.94 -6.93
N THR A 135 -16.31 -24.14 -6.48
CA THR A 135 -17.28 -25.21 -6.19
C THR A 135 -17.95 -24.96 -4.84
N LYS A 136 -19.29 -24.98 -4.82
CA LYS A 136 -20.10 -24.73 -3.61
C LYS A 136 -20.61 -26.06 -3.05
N ASP A 137 -19.71 -26.91 -2.58
CA ASP A 137 -19.99 -28.23 -2.00
C ASP A 137 -20.32 -28.20 -0.50
N GLY A 138 -20.29 -27.01 0.11
CA GLY A 138 -20.54 -26.79 1.53
C GLY A 138 -19.29 -26.85 2.41
N ALA A 139 -18.12 -27.15 1.84
CA ALA A 139 -16.85 -27.05 2.55
C ALA A 139 -16.36 -25.59 2.60
N LEU A 140 -15.74 -25.18 3.70
CA LEU A 140 -15.13 -23.86 3.85
C LEU A 140 -13.74 -23.85 3.21
N CYS A 141 -13.68 -23.63 1.90
CA CYS A 141 -12.44 -23.67 1.11
C CYS A 141 -11.94 -22.27 0.73
N HIS A 142 -12.79 -21.25 0.84
CA HIS A 142 -12.49 -19.90 0.42
C HIS A 142 -13.21 -18.86 1.30
N PRO A 143 -12.69 -17.61 1.46
CA PRO A 143 -13.39 -16.55 2.19
C PRO A 143 -14.81 -16.27 1.70
N ALA A 144 -15.11 -16.56 0.43
CA ALA A 144 -16.46 -16.43 -0.14
C ALA A 144 -17.49 -17.40 0.47
N ASP A 145 -17.05 -18.48 1.12
CA ASP A 145 -17.93 -19.42 1.80
C ASP A 145 -18.35 -18.95 3.20
N SER A 146 -17.64 -17.94 3.72
CA SER A 146 -17.89 -17.41 5.05
C SER A 146 -19.26 -16.74 5.13
N GLU A 147 -19.87 -16.84 6.31
CA GLU A 147 -21.16 -16.19 6.57
C GLU A 147 -21.07 -14.67 6.44
N VAL A 148 -19.91 -14.10 6.79
CA VAL A 148 -19.64 -12.65 6.64
C VAL A 148 -19.76 -12.22 5.18
N TRP A 149 -19.26 -13.02 4.23
CA TRP A 149 -19.37 -12.71 2.81
C TRP A 149 -20.83 -12.71 2.35
N LYS A 150 -21.61 -13.71 2.76
CA LYS A 150 -23.03 -13.82 2.42
C LYS A 150 -23.84 -12.66 3.00
N ILE A 151 -23.55 -12.26 4.23
CA ILE A 151 -24.17 -11.09 4.88
C ILE A 151 -23.88 -9.83 4.06
N ILE A 152 -22.63 -9.58 3.67
CA ILE A 152 -22.26 -8.43 2.83
C ILE A 152 -23.00 -8.47 1.50
N ASP A 153 -23.09 -9.63 0.87
CA ASP A 153 -23.78 -9.78 -0.42
C ASP A 153 -25.29 -9.52 -0.30
N SER A 154 -25.90 -9.92 0.82
CA SER A 154 -27.30 -9.62 1.11
C SER A 154 -27.56 -8.13 1.38
N GLN A 155 -26.62 -7.45 2.05
CA GLN A 155 -26.71 -6.03 2.35
C GLN A 155 -26.46 -5.15 1.13
N HIS A 156 -25.60 -5.62 0.20
CA HIS A 156 -25.22 -4.89 -1.00
C HIS A 156 -25.43 -5.70 -2.29
N PRO A 157 -26.69 -6.00 -2.68
CA PRO A 157 -26.98 -6.86 -3.84
C PRO A 157 -26.40 -6.31 -5.16
N HIS A 158 -26.36 -4.99 -5.32
CA HIS A 158 -25.77 -4.32 -6.49
C HIS A 158 -24.25 -4.52 -6.60
N ILE A 159 -23.55 -4.73 -5.47
CA ILE A 159 -22.13 -5.08 -5.46
C ILE A 159 -21.98 -6.58 -5.73
N ALA A 160 -22.82 -7.40 -5.09
CA ALA A 160 -22.79 -8.86 -5.26
C ALA A 160 -23.12 -9.31 -6.69
N SER A 161 -23.99 -8.58 -7.40
CA SER A 161 -24.44 -8.93 -8.75
C SER A 161 -23.34 -8.89 -9.82
N ASP A 162 -22.21 -8.24 -9.56
CA ASP A 162 -21.08 -8.19 -10.50
C ASP A 162 -19.84 -8.81 -9.85
N SER A 163 -19.46 -10.00 -10.31
CA SER A 163 -18.28 -10.74 -9.82
C SER A 163 -16.95 -10.01 -10.03
N ARG A 164 -16.91 -8.92 -10.82
CA ARG A 164 -15.74 -8.06 -10.97
C ARG A 164 -15.56 -7.11 -9.78
N ASN A 165 -16.56 -6.96 -8.91
CA ASN A 165 -16.43 -6.16 -7.71
C ASN A 165 -15.46 -6.83 -6.73
N MET A 166 -14.33 -6.18 -6.52
CA MET A 166 -13.25 -6.68 -5.67
C MET A 166 -13.60 -6.52 -4.19
N ARG A 167 -13.55 -7.62 -3.46
CA ARG A 167 -13.64 -7.71 -2.01
C ARG A 167 -12.22 -7.86 -1.44
N PHE A 168 -11.94 -7.09 -0.40
CA PHE A 168 -10.63 -7.04 0.22
C PHE A 168 -10.69 -7.46 1.68
N GLY A 169 -9.81 -8.37 2.07
CA GLY A 169 -9.40 -8.51 3.46
C GLY A 169 -8.48 -7.37 3.83
N ILE A 170 -8.73 -6.73 4.96
CA ILE A 170 -7.83 -5.73 5.53
C ILE A 170 -7.13 -6.37 6.72
N ALA A 171 -5.81 -6.44 6.65
CA ALA A 171 -4.98 -6.81 7.78
C ALA A 171 -4.15 -5.59 8.18
N THR A 172 -4.23 -5.20 9.44
CA THR A 172 -3.30 -4.25 10.05
C THR A 172 -2.48 -5.05 11.03
N ASP A 173 -1.15 -5.05 10.90
CA ASP A 173 -0.32 -5.59 11.98
C ASP A 173 -0.60 -4.79 13.27
N GLY A 174 -0.65 -5.48 14.40
CA GLY A 174 -1.25 -4.98 15.64
C GLY A 174 -0.92 -5.76 16.93
N PHE A 175 -0.13 -6.84 16.90
CA PHE A 175 0.00 -7.71 18.08
C PHE A 175 1.42 -8.24 18.30
N ASN A 176 2.18 -7.56 19.17
CA ASN A 176 3.26 -8.19 19.93
C ASN A 176 2.82 -8.32 21.40
N PRO A 177 2.19 -9.43 21.80
CA PRO A 177 1.74 -9.62 23.18
C PRO A 177 2.89 -9.82 24.17
N TYR A 178 4.15 -9.97 23.71
CA TYR A 178 5.28 -10.35 24.56
C TYR A 178 6.49 -9.43 24.49
N GLY A 179 6.37 -8.21 23.96
CA GLY A 179 7.30 -7.09 24.23
C GLY A 179 8.80 -7.34 24.06
N LYS A 180 9.23 -8.42 23.39
CA LYS A 180 10.64 -8.82 23.27
C LYS A 180 11.11 -8.64 21.84
N CYS A 181 11.23 -7.40 21.40
CA CYS A 181 12.13 -6.99 20.31
C CYS A 181 12.20 -5.46 20.29
N ASN A 182 13.31 -4.91 20.76
CA ASN A 182 13.64 -3.49 20.73
C ASN A 182 13.85 -2.98 19.29
N SER A 183 12.78 -2.79 18.52
CA SER A 183 12.86 -1.93 17.32
C SER A 183 12.49 -0.50 17.70
N THR A 184 13.43 0.44 17.55
CA THR A 184 13.18 1.90 17.65
C THR A 184 12.27 2.44 16.55
N HIS A 185 11.88 1.58 15.60
CA HIS A 185 10.98 1.86 14.48
C HIS A 185 9.91 0.77 14.44
N SER A 186 8.64 1.18 14.55
CA SER A 186 7.49 0.30 14.32
C SER A 186 6.86 0.72 12.99
N CYS A 187 7.10 -0.06 11.94
CA CYS A 187 6.34 0.07 10.71
C CYS A 187 5.02 -0.67 10.90
N TRP A 188 3.89 0.03 10.78
CA TRP A 188 2.57 -0.59 10.85
C TRP A 188 2.03 -0.75 9.43
N PRO A 189 2.25 -1.90 8.76
CA PRO A 189 1.70 -2.13 7.45
C PRO A 189 0.19 -2.36 7.56
N VAL A 190 -0.57 -1.63 6.74
CA VAL A 190 -1.93 -2.00 6.38
C VAL A 190 -1.84 -2.76 5.06
N VAL A 191 -2.24 -4.02 5.06
CA VAL A 191 -2.20 -4.90 3.90
C VAL A 191 -3.62 -5.18 3.45
N LEU A 192 -3.86 -4.99 2.15
CA LEU A 192 -5.09 -5.40 1.50
C LEU A 192 -4.87 -6.72 0.77
N VAL A 193 -5.72 -7.70 1.03
CA VAL A 193 -5.72 -9.02 0.42
C VAL A 193 -6.90 -9.11 -0.55
N PRO A 194 -6.69 -9.31 -1.86
CA PRO A 194 -7.78 -9.46 -2.83
C PRO A 194 -8.42 -10.85 -2.69
N TYR A 195 -9.49 -10.95 -1.90
CA TYR A 195 -10.15 -12.23 -1.63
C TYR A 195 -10.95 -12.78 -2.80
N ASN A 196 -11.08 -12.07 -3.92
CA ASN A 196 -11.69 -12.64 -5.11
C ASN A 196 -10.77 -13.66 -5.82
N LEU A 197 -9.46 -13.61 -5.56
CA LEU A 197 -8.49 -14.48 -6.18
C LEU A 197 -8.56 -15.90 -5.58
N PRO A 198 -8.20 -16.94 -6.35
CA PRO A 198 -8.17 -18.30 -5.84
C PRO A 198 -7.28 -18.47 -4.59
N PRO A 199 -7.53 -19.49 -3.75
CA PRO A 199 -6.79 -19.74 -2.50
C PRO A 199 -5.27 -19.81 -2.68
N TRP A 200 -4.80 -20.39 -3.79
CA TRP A 200 -3.37 -20.52 -4.09
C TRP A 200 -2.71 -19.22 -4.55
N LEU A 201 -3.47 -18.14 -4.71
CA LEU A 201 -3.00 -16.84 -5.21
C LEU A 201 -3.31 -15.69 -4.27
N CYS A 202 -4.43 -15.69 -3.55
CA CYS A 202 -4.88 -14.55 -2.74
C CYS A 202 -3.86 -14.14 -1.67
N MET A 203 -3.19 -15.10 -1.04
CA MET A 203 -2.18 -14.88 0.00
C MET A 203 -0.73 -14.78 -0.52
N LYS A 204 -0.50 -14.85 -1.83
CA LYS A 204 0.85 -14.69 -2.39
C LYS A 204 1.31 -13.24 -2.24
N ALA A 205 2.58 -13.05 -1.89
CA ALA A 205 3.19 -11.73 -1.72
C ALA A 205 3.02 -10.80 -2.94
N SER A 206 2.96 -11.37 -4.15
CA SER A 206 2.70 -10.62 -5.40
C SER A 206 1.28 -10.07 -5.53
N SER A 207 0.31 -10.66 -4.81
CA SER A 207 -1.11 -10.30 -4.83
C SER A 207 -1.46 -9.27 -3.77
N LEU A 208 -0.68 -9.22 -2.68
CA LEU A 208 -0.90 -8.29 -1.56
C LEU A 208 -0.71 -6.84 -1.99
N MET A 209 -1.62 -5.96 -1.59
CA MET A 209 -1.51 -4.53 -1.81
C MET A 209 -1.21 -3.81 -0.49
N HIS A 210 0.01 -3.30 -0.37
CA HIS A 210 0.47 -2.65 0.87
C HIS A 210 0.09 -1.18 0.90
N ILE A 211 -0.21 -0.68 2.10
CA ILE A 211 -0.27 0.71 2.50
C ILE A 211 0.65 0.82 3.73
N VAL A 212 1.73 1.59 3.67
CA VAL A 212 2.78 1.56 4.70
C VAL A 212 2.81 2.86 5.48
N SER A 213 2.58 2.80 6.80
CA SER A 213 2.86 3.92 7.72
C SER A 213 4.25 3.78 8.32
N ASP A 214 5.15 4.69 7.97
CA ASP A 214 6.46 4.79 8.62
C ASP A 214 6.31 5.55 9.95
N TYR A 215 6.86 5.02 11.05
CA TYR A 215 6.76 5.60 12.39
C TYR A 215 8.13 5.55 13.12
N PRO A 216 8.68 6.71 13.51
CA PRO A 216 9.52 6.83 14.68
C PRO A 216 8.69 7.41 15.84
N GLY A 217 8.42 6.62 16.88
CA GLY A 217 7.93 7.11 18.19
C GLY A 217 6.52 6.72 18.63
N THR A 218 6.44 5.73 19.52
CA THR A 218 5.43 5.51 20.58
C THR A 218 3.96 5.89 20.32
N GLY A 219 3.12 4.84 20.23
CA GLY A 219 1.85 4.81 20.96
C GLY A 219 0.58 5.27 20.22
N ILE A 220 -0.29 4.27 19.99
CA ILE A 220 -1.76 4.29 19.98
C ILE A 220 -2.47 5.06 18.85
N LEU A 221 -3.22 4.28 18.05
CA LEU A 221 -4.65 4.42 17.71
C LEU A 221 -4.93 3.27 16.70
N ALA A 222 -5.51 2.13 17.07
CA ALA A 222 -6.88 1.89 17.52
C ALA A 222 -7.94 2.46 16.55
N GLN A 223 -8.60 1.52 15.85
CA GLN A 223 -9.94 1.58 15.29
C GLN A 223 -10.25 2.75 14.34
N TYR A 224 -10.01 2.53 13.04
CA TYR A 224 -10.96 3.02 12.05
C TYR A 224 -11.98 1.92 11.79
N ASN A 225 -13.21 2.17 12.21
CA ASN A 225 -14.39 1.44 11.76
C ASN A 225 -14.33 1.34 10.24
N VAL A 226 -14.14 0.13 9.73
CA VAL A 226 -14.65 -0.25 8.42
C VAL A 226 -16.16 -0.23 8.61
N MET A 227 -16.80 0.91 8.29
CA MET A 227 -18.22 0.88 7.98
C MET A 227 -18.33 0.00 6.73
N GLY A 228 -19.06 -1.11 6.90
CA GLY A 228 -19.46 -2.00 5.82
C GLY A 228 -20.44 -1.36 4.87
#